data_AF-Q9TUP2-F1
#
_entry.id   AF-Q9TUP2-F1
#
_cell.length_a   1.000
_cell.length_b   1.000
_cell.length_c   1.000
_cell.angle_alpha   90.00
_cell.angle_beta   90.00
_cell.angle_gamma   90.00
#
_symmetry.space_group_name_H-M   'P 1'
#
loop_
_entity.id
_entity.type
_entity.pdbx_description
1 polymer ?
#
loop_
_entity_poly.entity_id
_entity_poly.type
_entity_poly.pdbx_seq_one_letter_code
_entity_poly.pdbx_strand_id
1 'polypeptide(L)' 'RNPDDWAKDLKSENFKLLCPDGTRKSVTEFKSCYLARAPNHAVVSRKEKAACVCQELHNQQ' A
#
# COMPACT_ATOMS: atom_id res chain seq x y z
N ARG A 1 3.12 5.93 15.13
CA ARG A 1 1.92 5.64 15.96
C ARG A 1 0.99 6.83 15.81
N ASN A 2 -0.31 6.62 15.56
CA ASN A 2 -1.27 7.73 15.46
C ASN A 2 -1.57 8.29 16.87
N PRO A 3 -1.43 9.60 17.14
CA PRO A 3 -1.71 10.21 18.44
C PRO A 3 -3.20 10.45 18.75
N ASP A 4 -4.11 10.29 17.79
CA ASP A 4 -5.53 10.51 18.00
C ASP A 4 -6.11 9.66 19.15
N ASP A 5 -7.02 10.23 19.94
CA ASP A 5 -7.56 9.59 21.16
C ASP A 5 -8.18 8.21 20.92
N TRP A 6 -8.78 7.98 19.75
CA TRP A 6 -9.40 6.71 19.40
C TRP A 6 -8.37 5.63 18.99
N ALA A 7 -7.18 6.03 18.53
CA ALA A 7 -6.17 5.15 17.95
C ALA A 7 -4.99 4.87 18.90
N LYS A 8 -4.78 5.72 19.91
CA LYS A 8 -3.56 5.71 20.74
C LYS A 8 -3.29 4.38 21.43
N ASP A 9 -4.31 3.65 21.88
CA ASP A 9 -4.15 2.42 22.68
C ASP A 9 -4.41 1.13 21.90
N LEU A 10 -4.61 1.21 20.58
CA LEU A 10 -4.79 0.04 19.72
C LEU A 10 -3.48 -0.73 19.54
N LYS A 11 -3.56 -2.07 19.67
CA LYS A 11 -2.44 -3.00 19.49
C LYS A 11 -2.68 -3.89 18.27
N SER A 12 -1.63 -4.23 17.52
CA SER A 12 -1.71 -5.05 16.31
C SER A 12 -2.34 -6.42 16.53
N GLU A 13 -2.09 -7.01 17.70
CA GLU A 13 -2.53 -8.37 18.06
C GLU A 13 -4.04 -8.46 18.27
N ASN A 14 -4.71 -7.31 18.47
CA ASN A 14 -6.16 -7.23 18.61
C ASN A 14 -6.89 -7.37 17.26
N PHE A 15 -6.15 -7.37 16.14
CA PHE A 15 -6.72 -7.39 14.79
C PHE A 15 -6.21 -8.59 13.99
N LYS A 16 -7.03 -9.01 13.01
CA LYS A 16 -6.70 -10.10 12.08
C LYS A 16 -7.10 -9.73 10.66
N LEU A 17 -6.41 -10.31 9.69
CA LEU A 17 -6.76 -10.22 8.29
C LEU A 17 -7.86 -11.23 7.96
N LEU A 18 -8.72 -10.87 7.01
CA LEU A 18 -9.65 -11.79 6.38
C LEU A 18 -9.01 -12.30 5.09
N CYS A 19 -8.93 -13.62 4.96
CA CYS A 19 -8.34 -14.25 3.80
C CYS A 19 -9.44 -14.63 2.78
N PRO A 20 -9.13 -14.68 1.47
CA PRO A 20 -10.12 -15.06 0.45
C PRO A 20 -10.69 -16.47 0.62
N ASP A 21 -9.96 -17.37 1.29
CA ASP A 21 -10.38 -18.72 1.64
C ASP A 21 -11.34 -18.78 2.86
N GLY A 22 -11.73 -17.62 3.40
CA GLY A 22 -12.60 -17.49 4.56
C GLY A 22 -11.88 -17.63 5.91
N THR A 23 -10.59 -17.95 5.93
CA THR A 23 -9.80 -18.02 7.17
C THR A 23 -9.39 -16.64 7.67
N ARG A 24 -8.76 -16.61 8.85
CA ARG A 24 -8.21 -15.39 9.46
C ARG A 24 -6.75 -15.60 9.87
N LYS A 25 -5.89 -14.62 9.57
CA LYS A 25 -4.46 -14.66 9.91
C LYS A 25 -3.99 -13.40 10.64
N SER A 26 -2.79 -13.45 11.21
CA SER A 26 -2.16 -12.28 11.82
C SER A 26 -1.98 -11.16 10.80
N VAL A 27 -2.02 -9.90 11.26
CA VAL A 27 -1.76 -8.72 10.41
C VAL A 27 -0.37 -8.72 9.78
N THR A 28 0.59 -9.44 10.37
CA THR A 28 1.95 -9.60 9.84
C THR A 28 2.04 -10.57 8.66
N GLU A 29 1.03 -11.41 8.44
CA GLU A 29 1.01 -12.45 7.39
C GLU A 29 0.40 -11.97 6.07
N PHE A 30 0.35 -10.65 5.86
CA PHE A 30 -0.27 -10.01 4.69
C PHE A 30 0.28 -10.49 3.34
N LYS A 31 1.51 -11.05 3.29
CA LYS A 31 2.08 -11.64 2.06
C LYS A 31 1.35 -12.91 1.60
N SER A 32 0.73 -13.63 2.52
CA SER A 32 0.01 -14.90 2.24
C SER A 32 -1.51 -14.79 2.39
N CYS A 33 -2.01 -13.71 3.02
CA CYS A 33 -3.42 -13.46 3.23
C CYS A 33 -3.72 -11.99 2.95
N TYR A 34 -4.30 -11.72 1.78
CA TYR A 34 -4.65 -10.39 1.30
C TYR A 34 -5.77 -10.53 0.25
N LEU A 35 -6.46 -9.42 -0.04
CA LEU A 35 -7.53 -9.42 -1.04
C LEU A 35 -6.99 -9.29 -2.46
N ALA A 36 -6.07 -8.34 -2.68
CA ALA A 36 -5.38 -8.13 -3.94
C ALA A 36 -4.11 -7.29 -3.72
N ARG A 37 -3.21 -7.27 -4.71
CA ARG A 37 -2.04 -6.38 -4.73
C ARG A 37 -2.42 -5.05 -5.38
N ALA A 38 -2.42 -3.96 -4.62
CA ALA A 38 -2.55 -2.62 -5.17
C ALA A 38 -1.21 -2.16 -5.80
N PRO A 39 -1.20 -1.63 -7.03
CA PRO A 39 0.02 -1.07 -7.62
C PRO A 39 0.41 0.23 -6.92
N ASN A 40 1.71 0.55 -6.94
CA ASN A 40 2.21 1.85 -6.48
C ASN A 40 1.68 2.98 -7.38
N HIS A 41 1.65 4.21 -6.86
CA HIS A 41 1.35 5.38 -7.68
C HIS A 41 2.35 5.51 -8.84
N ALA A 42 1.85 5.90 -10.01
CA ALA A 42 2.66 6.08 -11.22
C ALA A 42 2.31 7.41 -11.90
N VAL A 43 3.32 8.03 -12.51
CA VAL A 43 3.11 9.19 -13.39
C VAL A 43 2.71 8.70 -14.78
N VAL A 44 1.65 9.29 -15.34
CA VAL A 44 1.15 8.96 -16.68
C VAL A 44 1.18 10.19 -17.58
N SER A 45 1.44 9.99 -18.87
CA SER A 45 1.46 11.04 -19.89
C SER A 45 1.08 10.47 -21.25
N ARG A 46 0.97 11.33 -22.27
CA ARG A 46 0.82 10.90 -23.66
C ARG A 46 2.06 10.12 -24.09
N LYS A 47 1.88 9.16 -24.99
CA LYS A 47 2.95 8.24 -25.44
C LYS A 47 4.18 8.99 -25.96
N GLU A 48 3.96 10.01 -26.77
CA GLU A 48 4.99 10.86 -27.37
C GLU A 48 5.73 11.76 -26.35
N LYS A 49 5.20 11.91 -25.13
CA LYS A 49 5.82 12.70 -24.06
C LYS A 49 6.44 11.84 -22.95
N ALA A 50 6.26 10.52 -22.98
CA ALA A 50 6.73 9.64 -21.91
C ALA A 50 8.25 9.78 -21.65
N ALA A 51 9.07 9.81 -22.70
CA ALA A 51 10.52 9.98 -22.57
C ALA A 51 10.92 11.34 -21.99
N CYS A 52 10.29 12.42 -22.47
CA CYS A 52 10.53 13.78 -21.97
C CYS A 52 10.13 13.90 -20.50
N VAL A 53 8.93 13.44 -20.12
CA VAL A 53 8.47 13.47 -18.72
C VAL A 53 9.38 12.65 -17.81
N CYS A 54 9.82 11.47 -18.25
CA CYS A 54 10.75 10.64 -17.48
C CYS A 54 12.08 11.36 -17.23
N GLN A 55 12.65 11.99 -18.26
CA GLN A 55 13.91 12.73 -18.15
C GLN A 55 13.77 13.92 -17.18
N GLU A 56 12.71 14.71 -17.29
CA GLU A 56 12.50 15.85 -16.41
C GLU A 56 12.32 15.45 -14.95
N LEU A 57 11.59 14.37 -14.68
CA LEU A 57 11.42 13.84 -13.32
C LEU A 57 12.73 13.30 -12.74
N HIS A 58 13.60 12.72 -13.57
CA HIS A 58 14.92 12.26 -13.13
C HIS A 58 15.83 13.44 -12.79
N ASN A 59 15.79 14.52 -13.57
CA ASN A 59 16.60 15.73 -13.31
C ASN A 59 16.22 16.47 -12.01
N GLN A 60 15.03 16.22 -11.46
CA GLN A 60 14.54 16.85 -10.22
C GLN A 60 14.97 16.12 -8.94
N GLN A 61 15.60 14.94 -9.06
CA GLN A 61 16.07 14.11 -7.94
C GLN A 61 17.53 14.40 -7.62
#